data_AF-A0A920BFH3-F1
#
_entry.id   AF-A0A920BFH3-F1
#
_cell.length_a   1.000
_cell.length_b   1.000
_cell.length_c   1.000
_cell.angle_alpha   90.00
_cell.angle_beta   90.00
_cell.angle_gamma   90.00
#
_symmetry.space_group_name_H-M   'P 1'
#
loop_
_entity.id
_entity.type
_entity.pdbx_description
1 polymer ?
#
loop_
_entity_poly.entity_id
_entity_poly.type
_entity_poly.pdbx_seq_one_letter_code
_entity_poly.pdbx_strand_id
1 'polypeptide(L)' 'MTPEQILSHPPKVLSQEQREDYFDLGYVKVEGLIPKNTLVELRRVIDKVLDASREETQSGTVFDLGPGIARKNPC' A
#
# COMPACT_ATOMS: atom_id res chain seq x y z
N MET A 1 -5.13 16.77 -25.98
CA MET A 1 -5.88 15.50 -26.00
C MET A 1 -6.70 15.46 -24.74
N THR A 2 -8.02 15.38 -24.82
CA THR A 2 -8.89 15.39 -23.63
C THR A 2 -9.28 13.97 -23.21
N PRO A 3 -9.66 13.73 -21.94
CA PRO A 3 -10.17 12.43 -21.50
C PRO A 3 -11.31 11.91 -22.37
N GLU A 4 -12.24 12.77 -22.80
CA GLU A 4 -13.40 12.41 -23.62
C GLU A 4 -12.97 11.89 -25.00
N GLN A 5 -11.97 12.54 -25.61
CA GLN A 5 -11.40 12.10 -26.88
C GLN A 5 -10.79 10.70 -26.74
N ILE A 6 -10.10 10.43 -25.63
CA ILE A 6 -9.48 9.13 -25.37
C ILE A 6 -10.55 8.07 -25.13
N LEU A 7 -11.53 8.35 -24.26
CA LEU A 7 -12.61 7.42 -23.89
C LEU A 7 -13.56 7.09 -25.04
N SER A 8 -13.65 7.95 -26.07
CA SER A 8 -14.43 7.67 -27.29
C SER A 8 -13.90 6.46 -28.10
N HIS A 9 -12.64 6.09 -27.92
CA HIS A 9 -12.03 4.98 -28.65
C HIS A 9 -12.32 3.65 -27.93
N PRO A 10 -12.52 2.55 -28.68
CA PRO A 10 -12.82 1.25 -28.07
C PRO A 10 -11.68 0.80 -27.12
N PRO A 11 -12.02 0.22 -25.95
CA PRO A 11 -11.02 -0.29 -25.02
C PRO A 11 -10.19 -1.43 -25.65
N LYS A 12 -8.89 -1.48 -25.34
CA LYS A 12 -7.96 -2.53 -25.83
C LYS A 12 -7.55 -3.55 -24.78
N VAL A 13 -7.33 -3.10 -23.54
CA VAL A 13 -6.80 -3.92 -22.43
C VAL A 13 -7.58 -3.64 -21.16
N LEU A 14 -7.62 -2.37 -20.74
CA LEU A 14 -8.45 -1.91 -19.63
C LEU A 14 -9.92 -1.95 -20.03
N SER A 15 -10.81 -2.26 -19.07
CA SER A 15 -12.25 -2.07 -19.26
C SER A 15 -12.57 -0.58 -19.42
N GLN A 16 -13.77 -0.27 -19.90
CA GLN A 16 -14.20 1.13 -20.00
C GLN A 16 -14.23 1.81 -18.62
N GLU A 17 -14.77 1.12 -17.62
CA GLU A 17 -14.80 1.56 -16.21
C GLU A 17 -13.40 1.86 -15.68
N GLN A 18 -12.41 0.96 -15.90
CA GLN A 18 -11.03 1.19 -15.45
C GLN A 18 -10.38 2.42 -16.10
N ARG A 19 -10.78 2.78 -17.31
CA ARG A 19 -10.28 3.98 -18.01
C ARG A 19 -10.91 5.24 -17.45
N GLU A 20 -12.20 5.19 -17.15
CA GLU A 20 -12.94 6.27 -16.50
C GLU A 20 -12.39 6.52 -15.09
N ASP A 21 -12.24 5.47 -14.28
CA ASP A 21 -11.61 5.51 -12.95
C ASP A 21 -10.19 6.09 -12.99
N TYR A 22 -9.40 5.76 -14.01
CA TYR A 22 -8.06 6.33 -14.15
C TYR A 22 -8.09 7.86 -14.30
N PHE A 23 -9.04 8.38 -15.08
CA PHE A 23 -9.18 9.83 -15.27
C PHE A 23 -9.82 10.54 -14.07
N ASP A 24 -10.68 9.87 -13.30
CA ASP A 24 -11.32 10.42 -12.11
C ASP A 24 -10.43 10.33 -10.85
N LEU A 25 -9.83 9.16 -10.61
CA LEU A 25 -9.10 8.81 -9.38
C LEU A 25 -7.58 8.93 -9.52
N GLY A 26 -7.05 9.00 -10.75
CA GLY A 26 -5.62 9.06 -11.03
C GLY A 26 -4.89 7.72 -10.94
N TYR A 27 -5.60 6.60 -10.82
CA TYR A 27 -5.01 5.25 -10.79
C TYR A 27 -5.95 4.20 -11.38
N VAL A 28 -5.42 3.04 -11.75
CA VAL A 28 -6.21 1.89 -12.20
C VAL A 28 -6.39 0.91 -11.04
N LYS A 29 -7.65 0.58 -10.71
CA LYS A 29 -7.96 -0.49 -9.76
C LYS A 29 -7.87 -1.86 -10.45
N VAL A 30 -7.04 -2.74 -9.91
CA VAL A 30 -6.94 -4.14 -10.33
C VAL A 30 -7.09 -5.04 -9.11
N GLU A 31 -8.23 -5.71 -9.01
CA GLU A 31 -8.51 -6.61 -7.89
C GLU A 31 -7.62 -7.86 -7.96
N GLY A 32 -7.05 -8.25 -6.83
CA GLY A 32 -6.22 -9.45 -6.75
C GLY A 32 -4.88 -9.36 -7.49
N LEU A 33 -4.44 -8.16 -7.89
CA LEU A 33 -3.13 -7.95 -8.53
C LEU A 33 -1.98 -8.55 -7.70
N ILE A 34 -2.07 -8.42 -6.39
CA ILE A 34 -1.14 -9.05 -5.45
C ILE A 34 -1.77 -10.35 -4.94
N PRO A 35 -1.13 -11.51 -5.13
CA PRO A 35 -1.63 -12.78 -4.62
C PRO A 35 -1.81 -12.75 -3.10
N LYS A 36 -2.88 -13.38 -2.60
CA LYS A 36 -3.18 -13.42 -1.15
C LYS A 36 -2.03 -13.97 -0.33
N ASN A 37 -1.33 -15.00 -0.81
CA ASN A 37 -0.18 -15.59 -0.10
C ASN A 37 0.98 -14.60 0.03
N THR A 38 1.21 -13.73 -0.97
CA THR A 38 2.22 -12.67 -0.89
C THR A 38 1.87 -11.67 0.23
N LEU A 39 0.59 -11.32 0.35
CA LEU A 39 0.12 -10.45 1.44
C LEU A 39 0.29 -11.11 2.83
N VAL A 40 0.01 -12.41 2.95
CA VAL A 40 0.23 -13.17 4.19
C VAL A 40 1.71 -13.16 4.57
N GLU A 41 2.60 -13.42 3.63
CA GLU A 41 4.05 -13.41 3.91
C GLU A 41 4.55 -12.02 4.27
N LEU A 42 4.12 -10.98 3.55
CA LEU A 42 4.47 -9.60 3.88
C LEU A 42 4.02 -9.25 5.30
N ARG A 43 2.78 -9.62 5.66
CA ARG A 43 2.24 -9.39 7.00
C ARG A 43 3.06 -10.13 8.07
N ARG A 44 3.39 -11.40 7.83
CA ARG A 44 4.22 -12.21 8.74
C ARG A 44 5.60 -11.60 8.96
N VAL A 45 6.21 -11.01 7.93
CA VAL A 45 7.50 -10.33 8.07
C VAL A 45 7.36 -9.05 8.88
N ILE A 46 6.33 -8.24 8.60
CA ILE A 46 6.06 -7.00 9.34
C ILE A 46 5.78 -7.29 10.81
N ASP A 47 4.98 -8.32 11.12
CA ASP A 47 4.64 -8.70 12.50
C ASP A 47 5.93 -9.03 13.30
N LYS A 48 6.91 -9.71 12.68
CA LYS A 48 8.22 -9.94 13.32
C LYS A 48 9.00 -8.66 13.61
N VAL A 49 8.96 -7.71 12.68
CA VAL A 49 9.63 -6.41 12.86
C VAL A 49 8.96 -5.61 13.97
N LEU A 50 7.62 -5.63 14.02
CA LEU A 50 6.84 -4.99 15.08
C LEU A 50 7.14 -5.64 16.44
N ASP A 51 7.12 -6.97 16.53
CA ASP A 51 7.42 -7.69 17.76
C ASP A 51 8.84 -7.38 18.27
N ALA A 52 9.83 -7.34 17.37
CA ALA A 52 11.18 -6.93 17.72
C ALA A 52 11.24 -5.47 18.23
N SER A 53 10.51 -4.55 17.57
CA SER A 53 10.49 -3.13 17.96
C SER A 53 9.90 -2.89 19.36
N ARG A 54 9.00 -3.76 19.84
CA ARG A 54 8.33 -3.61 21.15
C ARG A 54 9.29 -3.75 22.33
N GLU A 55 10.41 -4.44 22.15
CA GLU A 55 11.42 -4.59 23.19
C GLU A 55 12.38 -3.40 23.27
N GLU A 56 12.43 -2.58 22.22
CA GLU A 56 13.29 -1.41 22.18
C GLU A 56 12.72 -0.28 23.06
N THR A 57 13.61 0.34 23.83
CA THR A 57 13.25 1.47 24.72
C THR A 57 14.06 2.73 24.44
N GLN A 58 15.02 2.65 23.52
CA GLN A 58 15.88 3.73 23.08
C GLN A 58 16.18 3.56 21.58
N SER A 59 16.45 4.64 20.85
CA SER A 59 16.87 4.54 19.45
C SER A 59 18.18 3.76 19.34
N GLY A 60 18.24 2.85 18.37
CA GLY A 60 19.40 2.04 18.03
C GLY A 60 19.74 2.13 16.54
N THR A 61 20.51 1.17 16.04
CA THR A 61 20.89 1.08 14.61
C THR A 61 19.79 0.55 13.71
N VAL A 62 18.79 -0.14 14.28
CA VAL A 62 17.69 -0.78 13.54
C VAL A 62 16.37 -0.02 13.70
N PHE A 63 16.10 0.51 14.90
CA PHE A 63 14.87 1.23 15.21
C PHE A 63 15.19 2.63 15.70
N ASP A 64 14.59 3.64 15.07
CA ASP A 64 14.61 5.01 15.55
C ASP A 64 13.31 5.33 16.29
N LEU A 65 13.41 5.57 17.59
CA LEU A 65 12.27 5.88 18.44
C LEU A 65 12.16 7.40 18.61
N GLY A 66 11.15 7.99 17.97
CA GLY A 66 10.82 9.41 18.14
C GLY A 66 10.46 9.78 19.60
N PRO A 67 10.60 11.06 19.99
CA PRO A 67 10.30 11.50 21.35
C PRO A 67 8.82 11.24 21.69
N GLY A 68 8.56 10.45 22.73
CA GLY A 68 7.22 10.13 23.22
C GLY A 68 6.73 8.70 22.96
N ILE A 69 7.52 7.85 22.29
CA ILE A 69 7.21 6.42 22.14
C ILE A 69 7.55 5.69 23.46
N ALA A 70 6.58 5.60 24.36
CA ALA A 70 6.67 4.77 25.56
C ALA A 70 5.94 3.45 25.34
N ARG A 71 6.40 2.37 26.00
CA ARG A 71 5.84 0.99 25.98
C ARG A 71 4.31 0.87 26.06
N LYS A 72 3.61 1.92 26.56
CA LYS A 72 2.16 1.99 26.71
C LYS A 72 1.39 2.47 25.46
N ASN A 73 2.05 3.10 24.48
CA ASN A 73 1.47 3.50 23.19
C ASN A 73 2.42 3.12 22.04
N PRO A 74 2.56 1.82 21.73
CA PRO A 74 3.28 1.39 20.53
C PRO A 74 2.45 1.67 19.27
N CYS A 75 3.15 1.90 18.15
CA CYS A 75 2.55 2.01 16.82
C CYS A 75 1.79 0.74 16.39
#